data_AF-A0A9P0QG28-F1
#
_entry.id   AF-A0A9P0QG28-F1
#
_cell.length_a   1.000
_cell.length_b   1.000
_cell.length_c   1.000
_cell.angle_alpha   90.00
_cell.angle_beta   90.00
_cell.angle_gamma   90.00
#
_symmetry.space_group_name_H-M   'P 1'
#
loop_
_entity.id
_entity.type
_entity.pdbx_description
1 polymer ?
#
loop_
_entity_poly.entity_id
_entity_poly.type
_entity_poly.pdbx_seq_one_letter_code
_entity_poly.pdbx_strand_id
1 'polypeptide(L)'
;MNNKLMFVNCQKCGEDFVREECQHSIQERSLKGTWVIEEALKAIEKGYQIIETYEIWEYDTIQLSKDQEGLFSGMMNKFLQIKQQASGWPKHCLTDEEKNRYIDAFLDREDIKLEFSKL
;
A
#
# COMPACT_ATOMS: atom_id res chain seq x y z
N MET A 1 -10.90 -14.92 10.60
CA MET A 1 -11.96 -15.58 11.40
C MET A 1 -12.83 -16.41 10.47
N ASN A 2 -13.18 -17.65 10.81
CA ASN A 2 -14.01 -18.52 9.96
C ASN A 2 -13.51 -18.65 8.50
N ASN A 3 -12.18 -18.72 8.31
CA ASN A 3 -11.51 -18.74 7.00
C ASN A 3 -11.85 -17.55 6.07
N LYS A 4 -12.31 -16.44 6.64
CA LYS A 4 -12.60 -15.19 5.92
C LYS A 4 -11.81 -14.03 6.54
N LEU A 5 -11.43 -13.10 5.67
CA LEU A 5 -10.97 -11.79 6.09
C LEU A 5 -12.19 -10.99 6.56
N MET A 6 -12.16 -10.53 7.82
CA MET A 6 -13.22 -9.73 8.41
C MET A 6 -12.61 -8.55 9.13
N PHE A 7 -13.25 -7.38 9.00
CA PHE A 7 -12.88 -6.16 9.71
C PHE A 7 -13.87 -5.97 10.85
N VAL A 8 -13.43 -6.26 12.07
CA VAL A 8 -14.30 -6.30 13.25
C VAL A 8 -13.72 -5.45 14.37
N ASN A 9 -14.59 -4.78 15.12
CA ASN A 9 -14.23 -4.03 16.33
C ASN A 9 -14.33 -4.88 17.61
N CYS A 10 -14.78 -6.12 17.47
CA CYS A 10 -14.89 -7.10 18.55
C CYS A 10 -14.67 -8.49 17.95
N GLN A 11 -13.70 -9.22 18.48
CA GLN A 11 -13.40 -10.59 18.05
C GLN A 11 -14.64 -11.48 18.17
N LYS A 12 -15.28 -11.50 19.33
CA LYS A 12 -16.43 -12.37 19.58
C LYS A 12 -17.66 -12.07 18.72
N CYS A 13 -17.96 -10.78 18.47
CA CYS A 13 -19.00 -10.39 17.51
C CYS A 13 -18.72 -10.88 16.10
N GLY A 14 -17.45 -10.87 15.68
CA GLY A 14 -17.02 -11.42 14.40
C GLY A 14 -17.25 -12.93 14.32
N GLU A 15 -16.86 -13.67 15.37
CA GLU A 15 -17.01 -15.12 15.44
C GLU A 15 -18.48 -15.55 15.45
N ASP A 16 -19.31 -14.88 16.25
CA ASP A 16 -20.71 -15.24 16.49
C ASP A 16 -21.68 -14.53 15.52
N PHE A 17 -21.16 -13.71 14.60
CA PHE A 17 -21.94 -12.90 13.65
C PHE A 17 -23.02 -12.03 14.32
N VAL A 18 -22.69 -11.45 15.48
CA VAL A 18 -23.59 -10.55 16.22
C VAL A 18 -23.79 -9.26 15.44
N ARG A 19 -25.05 -8.90 15.18
CA ARG A 19 -25.45 -7.67 14.47
C ARG A 19 -25.99 -6.57 15.38
N GLU A 20 -26.37 -6.94 16.60
CA GLU A 20 -26.86 -6.03 17.63
C GLU A 20 -25.70 -5.29 18.31
N GLU A 21 -26.04 -4.36 19.22
CA GLU A 21 -25.05 -3.65 20.01
C GLU A 21 -24.17 -4.61 20.83
N CYS A 22 -22.85 -4.41 20.75
CA CYS A 22 -21.87 -5.28 21.38
C CYS A 22 -21.89 -5.16 22.91
N GLN A 23 -22.23 -6.25 23.60
CA GLN A 23 -22.22 -6.34 25.08
C GLN A 23 -21.05 -7.17 25.63
N HIS A 24 -20.09 -7.53 24.79
CA HIS A 24 -18.94 -8.35 25.17
C HIS A 24 -17.96 -7.55 26.05
N SER A 25 -17.31 -8.26 26.98
CA SER A 25 -16.24 -7.73 27.83
C SER A 25 -15.02 -7.29 27.01
N ILE A 26 -14.12 -6.51 27.61
CA ILE A 26 -12.88 -6.06 26.96
C ILE A 26 -12.07 -7.26 26.47
N GLN A 27 -12.00 -8.32 27.26
CA GLN A 27 -11.26 -9.55 26.93
C GLN A 27 -11.87 -10.27 25.73
N GLU A 28 -13.19 -10.43 25.68
CA GLU A 28 -13.90 -11.07 24.56
C GLU A 28 -13.86 -10.22 23.28
N ARG A 29 -13.83 -8.90 23.43
CA ARG A 29 -13.72 -7.95 22.31
C ARG A 29 -12.31 -7.86 21.77
N SER A 30 -11.30 -8.12 22.59
CA SER A 30 -9.89 -7.96 22.24
C SER A 30 -9.54 -8.69 20.95
N LEU A 31 -8.72 -8.05 20.12
CA LEU A 31 -8.22 -8.66 18.89
C LEU A 31 -6.85 -9.26 19.19
N LYS A 32 -6.65 -10.52 18.81
CA LYS A 32 -5.35 -11.20 18.86
C LYS A 32 -4.85 -11.51 17.46
N GLY A 33 -3.60 -11.18 17.19
CA GLY A 33 -3.00 -11.30 15.87
C GLY A 33 -1.58 -10.74 15.81
N THR A 34 -1.08 -10.61 14.59
CA THR A 34 0.21 -10.01 14.26
C THR A 34 -0.05 -8.81 13.37
N TRP A 35 0.55 -7.68 13.72
CA TRP A 35 0.42 -6.43 12.98
C TRP A 35 1.80 -5.82 12.76
N VAL A 36 1.94 -5.04 11.70
CA VAL A 36 3.11 -4.15 11.56
C VAL A 36 3.01 -3.03 12.60
N ILE A 37 4.16 -2.60 13.12
CA ILE A 37 4.21 -1.65 14.25
C ILE A 37 3.45 -0.35 13.96
N GLU A 38 3.48 0.14 12.72
CA GLU A 38 2.76 1.33 12.28
C GLU A 38 1.23 1.19 12.38
N GLU A 39 0.68 -0.01 12.11
CA GLU A 39 -0.75 -0.27 12.29
C GLU A 39 -1.15 -0.26 13.77
N ALA A 40 -0.29 -0.82 14.63
CA ALA A 40 -0.50 -0.82 16.07
C ALA A 40 -0.44 0.61 16.65
N LEU A 41 0.54 1.41 16.24
CA LEU A 41 0.63 2.83 16.61
C LEU A 41 -0.62 3.59 16.14
N LYS A 42 -1.08 3.34 14.91
CA LYS A 42 -2.30 3.96 14.40
C LYS A 42 -3.53 3.56 15.21
N ALA A 43 -3.62 2.32 15.67
CA ALA A 43 -4.72 1.89 16.53
C ALA A 43 -4.71 2.63 17.88
N ILE A 44 -3.54 2.83 18.48
CA ILE A 44 -3.39 3.60 19.73
C ILE A 44 -3.86 5.04 19.54
N GLU A 45 -3.48 5.70 18.43
CA GLU A 45 -3.98 7.06 18.10
C GLU A 45 -5.51 7.12 17.97
N LYS A 46 -6.14 6.00 17.59
CA LYS A 46 -7.60 5.88 17.48
C LYS A 46 -8.27 5.48 18.79
N GLY A 47 -7.53 5.41 19.89
CA GLY A 47 -8.05 5.13 21.23
C GLY A 47 -8.06 3.64 21.62
N TYR A 48 -7.45 2.77 20.82
CA TYR A 48 -7.26 1.37 21.20
C TYR A 48 -6.14 1.24 22.26
N GLN A 49 -6.19 0.15 23.02
CA GLN A 49 -5.21 -0.15 24.06
C GLN A 49 -4.57 -1.51 23.77
N ILE A 50 -3.25 -1.60 23.95
CA ILE A 50 -2.53 -2.87 23.91
C ILE A 50 -2.75 -3.58 25.25
N ILE A 51 -3.41 -4.73 25.23
CA ILE A 51 -3.72 -5.51 26.43
C ILE A 51 -2.55 -6.43 26.78
N GLU A 52 -1.97 -7.10 25.78
CA GLU A 52 -0.89 -8.06 25.94
C GLU A 52 0.03 -7.99 24.71
N THR A 53 1.33 -8.11 24.92
CA THR A 53 2.34 -8.19 23.85
C THR A 53 3.10 -9.50 24.01
N TYR A 54 3.12 -10.32 22.96
CA TYR A 54 3.79 -11.62 22.97
C TYR A 54 5.23 -11.53 22.45
N GLU A 55 5.42 -10.81 21.33
CA GLU A 55 6.71 -10.70 20.66
C GLU A 55 6.75 -9.40 19.84
N ILE A 56 7.92 -8.78 19.77
CA ILE A 56 8.20 -7.64 18.90
C ILE A 56 9.45 -7.97 18.10
N TRP A 57 9.36 -7.80 16.78
CA TRP A 57 10.48 -7.96 15.88
C TRP A 57 10.98 -6.59 15.45
N GLU A 58 12.23 -6.30 15.77
CA GLU A 58 12.93 -5.11 15.32
C GLU A 58 13.93 -5.50 14.23
N TYR A 59 13.99 -4.70 13.17
CA TYR A 59 14.88 -4.92 12.04
C TYR A 59 15.62 -3.61 11.75
N ASP A 60 16.86 -3.73 11.32
CA ASP A 60 17.60 -2.59 10.81
C ASP A 60 16.89 -2.04 9.58
N THR A 61 16.56 -0.74 9.61
CA THR A 61 15.92 -0.06 8.49
C THR A 61 16.91 0.91 7.85
N ILE A 62 16.86 0.98 6.51
CA ILE A 62 17.66 1.92 5.74
C ILE A 62 16.70 2.95 5.17
N GLN A 63 16.84 4.21 5.62
CA GLN A 63 16.13 5.33 5.01
C GLN A 63 16.92 5.78 3.78
N LEU A 64 16.34 5.58 2.60
CA LEU A 64 16.93 6.02 1.34
C LEU A 64 16.57 7.49 1.07
N SER A 65 17.55 8.23 0.58
CA SER A 65 17.34 9.56 0.02
C SER A 65 16.79 9.46 -1.41
N LYS A 66 16.27 10.56 -1.96
CA LYS A 66 15.69 10.59 -3.32
C LYS A 66 16.66 10.15 -4.41
N ASP A 67 17.96 10.32 -4.18
CA ASP A 67 19.02 10.01 -5.15
C ASP A 67 19.51 8.57 -5.05
N GLN A 68 18.92 7.75 -4.15
CA GLN A 68 19.32 6.37 -3.94
C GLN A 68 18.24 5.40 -4.42
N GLU A 69 18.65 4.41 -5.21
CA GLU A 69 17.77 3.32 -5.60
C GLU A 69 17.50 2.38 -4.42
N GLY A 70 16.23 2.03 -4.24
CA GLY A 70 15.80 1.02 -3.29
C GLY A 70 15.63 -0.34 -3.92
N LEU A 71 15.38 -1.34 -3.06
CA LEU A 71 15.20 -2.74 -3.45
C LEU A 71 14.20 -2.94 -4.59
N PHE A 72 13.17 -2.08 -4.67
CA PHE A 72 12.10 -2.18 -5.66
C PHE A 72 12.17 -1.14 -6.77
N SER A 73 13.15 -0.22 -6.78
CA SER A 73 13.20 0.89 -7.75
C SER A 73 13.17 0.39 -9.20
N GLY A 74 14.05 -0.55 -9.56
CA GLY A 74 14.06 -1.11 -10.92
C GLY A 74 12.77 -1.83 -11.31
N MET A 75 12.12 -2.52 -10.36
CA MET A 75 10.84 -3.19 -10.59
C MET A 75 9.71 -2.17 -10.82
N MET A 76 9.63 -1.14 -9.98
CA MET A 76 8.63 -0.08 -10.09
C MET A 76 8.80 0.71 -11.38
N ASN A 77 10.03 1.08 -11.74
CA ASN A 77 10.33 1.79 -12.98
C ASN A 77 9.89 0.98 -14.19
N LYS A 78 10.16 -0.33 -14.21
CA LYS A 78 9.71 -1.24 -15.26
C LYS A 78 8.17 -1.32 -15.34
N PHE A 79 7.47 -1.43 -14.22
CA PHE A 79 6.01 -1.51 -14.23
C PHE A 79 5.35 -0.18 -14.60
N LEU A 80 5.92 0.95 -14.18
CA LEU A 80 5.45 2.26 -14.60
C LEU A 80 5.61 2.45 -16.11
N GLN A 81 6.77 2.07 -16.68
CA GLN A 81 6.99 2.07 -18.12
C GLN A 81 5.95 1.22 -18.86
N ILE A 82 5.76 -0.04 -18.43
CA ILE A 82 4.80 -0.97 -19.06
C ILE A 82 3.37 -0.42 -18.98
N LYS A 83 2.96 0.06 -17.81
CA LYS A 83 1.63 0.63 -17.59
C LYS A 83 1.39 1.83 -18.50
N GLN A 84 2.37 2.72 -18.60
CA GLN A 84 2.24 3.92 -19.42
C GLN A 84 2.16 3.57 -20.91
N GLN A 85 3.02 2.67 -21.37
CA GLN A 85 2.99 2.18 -22.75
C GLN A 85 1.67 1.47 -23.10
N ALA A 86 1.16 0.62 -22.20
CA ALA A 86 -0.13 -0.05 -22.40
C ALA A 86 -1.34 0.89 -22.40
N SER A 87 -1.21 2.10 -21.83
CA SER A 87 -2.26 3.12 -21.86
C SER A 87 -2.35 3.85 -23.20
N GLY A 88 -1.30 3.74 -24.01
CA GLY A 88 -1.14 4.35 -25.31
C GLY A 88 -1.04 5.88 -25.32
N TRP A 89 -1.13 6.47 -26.51
CA TRP A 89 -0.99 7.92 -26.69
C TRP A 89 -2.11 8.75 -26.03
N PRO A 90 -1.76 9.84 -25.30
CA PRO A 90 -2.73 10.83 -24.88
C PRO A 90 -3.47 11.47 -26.06
N LYS A 91 -4.74 11.84 -25.86
CA LYS A 91 -5.60 12.43 -26.92
C LYS A 91 -5.04 13.71 -27.57
N HIS A 92 -4.15 14.42 -26.88
CA HIS A 92 -3.53 15.65 -27.37
C HIS A 92 -2.21 15.41 -28.13
N CYS A 93 -1.75 14.16 -28.24
CA CYS A 93 -0.53 13.80 -28.97
C CYS A 93 -0.89 13.27 -30.36
N LEU A 94 -1.13 14.17 -31.31
CA LEU A 94 -1.57 13.83 -32.68
C LEU A 94 -0.41 13.79 -33.66
N THR A 95 0.58 14.66 -33.45
CA THR A 95 1.80 14.78 -34.25
C THR A 95 2.98 14.05 -33.63
N ASP A 96 3.97 13.68 -34.43
CA ASP A 96 5.17 13.02 -33.92
C ASP A 96 6.00 13.96 -33.02
N GLU A 97 5.93 15.28 -33.24
CA GLU A 97 6.55 16.28 -32.36
C GLU A 97 5.87 16.32 -30.97
N GLU A 98 4.53 16.21 -30.91
CA GLU A 98 3.81 16.12 -29.62
C GLU A 98 4.12 14.82 -28.89
N LYS A 99 4.20 13.71 -29.63
CA LYS A 99 4.55 12.40 -29.08
C LYS A 99 5.97 12.37 -28.50
N ASN A 100 6.95 12.95 -29.20
CA ASN A 100 8.32 13.04 -28.69
C ASN A 100 8.38 13.95 -27.45
N ARG A 101 7.72 15.11 -27.48
CA ARG A 101 7.61 16.00 -26.30
C ARG A 101 6.99 15.29 -25.10
N TYR A 102 6.01 14.41 -25.33
CA TYR A 102 5.42 13.61 -24.26
C TYR A 102 6.40 12.62 -23.65
N ILE A 103 7.19 11.92 -24.48
CA ILE A 103 8.24 11.00 -24.00
C ILE A 103 9.29 11.76 -23.19
N ASP A 104 9.77 12.89 -23.69
CA ASP A 104 10.78 13.71 -23.01
C ASP A 104 10.26 14.23 -21.67
N ALA A 105 9.03 14.75 -21.63
CA ALA A 105 8.41 15.20 -20.40
C ALA A 105 8.19 14.07 -19.38
N PHE A 106 7.95 12.84 -19.84
CA PHE A 106 7.83 11.68 -18.96
C PHE A 106 9.20 11.27 -18.41
N LEU A 107 10.26 11.31 -19.23
CA LEU A 107 11.63 11.07 -18.80
C LEU A 107 12.07 12.11 -17.76
N ASP A 108 11.84 13.39 -18.00
CA ASP A 108 12.23 14.47 -17.08
C ASP A 108 11.55 14.37 -15.72
N ARG A 109 10.29 13.89 -15.69
CA ARG A 109 9.50 13.80 -14.45
C ARG A 109 9.73 12.51 -13.68
N GLU A 110 9.81 11.39 -14.38
CA GLU A 110 9.81 10.05 -13.77
C GLU A 110 11.17 9.35 -13.85
N ASP A 111 12.15 9.92 -14.57
CA ASP A 111 13.44 9.29 -14.92
C ASP A 111 13.28 7.92 -15.61
N ILE A 112 12.19 7.77 -16.37
CA ILE A 112 11.83 6.54 -17.07
C ILE A 112 11.65 6.85 -18.54
N LYS A 113 12.46 6.22 -19.40
CA LYS A 113 12.34 6.37 -20.85
C LYS A 113 11.23 5.50 -21.42
N LEU A 114 10.25 6.09 -22.10
CA LEU A 114 9.23 5.35 -22.84
C LEU A 114 9.69 5.01 -24.27
N GLU A 115 9.13 3.94 -24.83
CA GLU A 115 9.38 3.56 -26.23
C GLU A 115 8.26 4.05 -27.15
N PHE A 116 8.62 4.88 -28.14
CA PHE A 116 7.68 5.47 -29.10
C PHE A 116 6.83 4.42 -29.84
N SER A 117 7.40 3.28 -30.20
CA SER A 117 6.70 2.20 -30.91
C SER A 117 5.78 1.35 -30.03
N LYS A 118 5.80 1.54 -28.70
CA LYS A 118 5.04 0.76 -27.73
C LYS A 118 3.89 1.54 -27.06
N LEU A 119 3.65 2.78 -27.48
CA LEU A 119 2.55 3.67 -27.08
C LEU A 119 1.50 3.76 -28.19
#